data_AF-A0A917TTR9-F1
#
_entry.id   AF-A0A917TTR9-F1
#
_cell.length_a   1.000
_cell.length_b   1.000
_cell.length_c   1.000
_cell.angle_alpha   90.00
_cell.angle_beta   90.00
_cell.angle_gamma   90.00
#
_symmetry.space_group_name_H-M   'P 1'
#
loop_
_entity.id
_entity.type
_entity.pdbx_description
1 polymer ?
#
loop_
_entity_poly.entity_id
_entity_poly.type
_entity_poly.pdbx_seq_one_letter_code
_entity_poly.pdbx_strand_id
1 'polypeptide(L)'
;MRWWALASGVVGLVADLLLVAFYAVAQPWTDTPHETWLGTANDYLVIFQFAALLPVAVGLGRLLPPARRVRVWTAIGTLACVAVVVLQVLLVTGVLPFDVQVGLVAAGSVASMLWAGAISDSPANPPPVRRLGRILLAGVPVAMLAFLAGAIVTAAAGVDWAWVAGGAVGTVLWFLFPLWAVLIGLTQPVVQQAVRSMHGPDRAGGAGRAVR
;
A
#
# COMPACT_ATOMS: atom_id res chain seq x y z
N MET A 1 -16.23 -0.09 3.73
CA MET A 1 -14.93 0.29 3.10
C MET A 1 -14.31 1.52 3.73
N ARG A 2 -15.03 2.64 3.90
CA ARG A 2 -14.51 3.89 4.49
C ARG A 2 -13.71 3.71 5.78
N TRP A 3 -14.31 3.11 6.81
CA TRP A 3 -13.66 2.94 8.12
C TRP A 3 -12.42 2.03 8.05
N TRP A 4 -12.48 0.99 7.22
CA TRP A 4 -11.33 0.10 6.98
C TRP A 4 -10.17 0.83 6.30
N ALA A 5 -10.44 1.69 5.32
CA ALA A 5 -9.41 2.49 4.66
C ALA A 5 -8.78 3.53 5.61
N LEU A 6 -9.60 4.18 6.44
CA LEU A 6 -9.09 5.09 7.48
C LEU A 6 -8.26 4.34 8.53
N ALA A 7 -8.75 3.19 9.02
CA ALA A 7 -8.02 2.38 9.99
C ALA A 7 -6.68 1.92 9.41
N SER A 8 -6.67 1.34 8.21
CA SER A 8 -5.45 0.92 7.52
C SER A 8 -4.47 2.08 7.35
N GLY A 9 -4.95 3.24 6.87
CA GLY A 9 -4.10 4.41 6.66
C GLY A 9 -3.54 5.02 7.95
N VAL A 10 -4.36 5.18 8.99
CA VAL A 10 -3.88 5.74 10.27
C VAL A 10 -2.92 4.77 10.96
N VAL A 11 -3.27 3.48 11.04
CA VAL A 11 -2.40 2.45 11.63
C VAL A 11 -1.08 2.37 10.88
N GLY A 12 -1.09 2.42 9.55
CA GLY A 12 0.14 2.40 8.76
C GLY A 12 1.02 3.62 8.96
N LEU A 13 0.44 4.83 9.05
CA LEU A 13 1.22 6.02 9.39
C LEU A 13 1.88 5.90 10.77
N VAL A 14 1.17 5.36 11.76
CA VAL A 14 1.75 5.11 13.09
C VAL A 14 2.83 4.03 13.01
N ALA A 15 2.62 2.97 12.22
CA ALA A 15 3.62 1.93 11.98
C ALA A 15 4.90 2.53 11.39
N ASP A 16 4.80 3.35 10.34
CA ASP A 16 5.96 3.99 9.72
C ASP A 16 6.71 4.91 10.70
N LEU A 17 6.00 5.65 11.56
CA LEU A 17 6.62 6.46 12.61
C LEU A 17 7.37 5.59 13.63
N LEU A 18 6.79 4.47 14.05
CA LEU A 18 7.47 3.52 14.94
C LEU A 18 8.68 2.89 14.27
N LEU A 19 8.62 2.61 12.97
CA LEU A 19 9.75 2.06 12.21
C LEU A 19 10.90 3.06 12.13
N VAL A 20 10.60 4.33 11.84
CA VAL A 20 11.60 5.41 11.85
C VAL A 20 12.22 5.57 13.24
N ALA A 21 11.39 5.54 14.29
CA ALA A 21 11.87 5.61 15.67
C ALA A 21 12.72 4.39 16.05
N PHE A 22 12.33 3.19 15.62
CA PHE A 22 13.09 1.96 15.80
C PHE A 22 14.47 2.10 15.18
N TYR A 23 14.55 2.51 13.91
CA TYR A 23 15.84 2.73 13.26
C TYR A 23 16.65 3.82 13.98
N ALA A 24 16.05 4.96 14.34
CA ALA A 24 16.75 6.05 15.00
C ALA A 24 17.31 5.68 16.40
N VAL A 25 16.59 4.88 17.17
CA VAL A 25 16.91 4.55 18.58
C VAL A 25 17.64 3.22 18.71
N ALA A 26 17.15 2.17 18.05
CA ALA A 26 17.69 0.82 18.17
C ALA A 26 18.98 0.62 17.36
N GLN A 27 19.16 1.42 16.29
CA GLN A 27 20.32 1.35 15.39
C GLN A 27 20.67 -0.09 14.96
N PRO A 28 19.70 -0.84 14.39
CA PRO A 28 19.85 -2.27 14.09
C PRO A 28 20.93 -2.58 13.05
N TRP A 29 21.50 -1.55 12.41
CA TRP A 29 22.61 -1.67 11.46
C TRP A 29 23.99 -1.65 12.14
N THR A 30 24.06 -1.52 13.47
CA THR A 30 25.32 -1.50 14.23
C THR A 30 25.65 -2.89 14.78
N ASP A 31 26.91 -3.13 15.13
CA ASP A 31 27.35 -4.42 15.72
C ASP A 31 26.76 -4.69 17.11
N THR A 32 26.25 -3.65 17.78
CA THR A 32 25.62 -3.73 19.10
C THR A 32 24.23 -3.06 19.08
N PRO A 33 23.22 -3.67 18.42
CA PRO A 33 21.87 -3.14 18.40
C PRO A 33 21.29 -3.01 19.81
N HIS A 34 20.54 -1.94 20.05
CA HIS A 34 19.75 -1.84 21.28
C HIS A 34 18.44 -2.61 21.12
N GLU A 35 18.11 -3.48 22.08
CA GLU A 35 16.80 -4.12 22.11
C GLU A 35 15.73 -3.06 22.40
N THR A 36 14.72 -2.98 21.52
CA THR A 36 13.59 -2.08 21.72
C THR A 36 12.29 -2.75 21.29
N TRP A 37 11.20 -2.44 21.99
CA TRP A 37 9.86 -2.92 21.67
C TRP A 37 9.27 -2.29 20.40
N LEU A 38 9.93 -1.26 19.85
CA LEU A 38 9.44 -0.46 18.72
C LEU A 38 9.30 -1.29 17.44
N GLY A 39 10.26 -2.18 17.17
CA GLY A 39 10.21 -3.09 16.02
C GLY A 39 9.02 -4.05 16.13
N THR A 40 8.88 -4.73 17.26
CA THR A 40 7.75 -5.64 17.51
C THR A 40 6.40 -4.92 17.45
N ALA A 41 6.29 -3.70 17.98
CA ALA A 41 5.06 -2.92 17.87
C ALA A 41 4.76 -2.52 16.41
N ASN A 42 5.78 -2.13 15.64
CA ASN A 42 5.63 -1.92 14.20
C ASN A 42 5.09 -3.17 13.51
N ASP A 43 5.64 -4.35 13.79
CA ASP A 43 5.19 -5.61 13.17
C ASP A 43 3.71 -5.89 13.42
N TYR A 44 3.24 -5.71 14.66
CA TYR A 44 1.81 -5.82 15.00
C TYR A 44 0.95 -4.81 14.23
N LEU A 45 1.39 -3.54 14.14
CA LEU A 45 0.64 -2.53 13.40
C LEU A 45 0.60 -2.84 11.90
N VAL A 46 1.66 -3.40 11.31
CA VAL A 46 1.65 -3.87 9.92
C VAL A 46 0.59 -4.96 9.72
N ILE A 47 0.45 -5.91 10.63
CA ILE A 47 -0.63 -6.92 10.58
C ILE A 47 -1.99 -6.22 10.51
N PHE A 48 -2.27 -5.29 11.43
CA PHE A 48 -3.54 -4.58 11.48
C PHE A 48 -3.78 -3.71 10.24
N GLN A 49 -2.75 -3.00 9.77
CA GLN A 49 -2.81 -2.16 8.57
C GLN A 49 -3.24 -2.98 7.36
N PHE A 50 -2.56 -4.09 7.08
CA PHE A 50 -2.81 -4.90 5.89
C PHE A 50 -4.10 -5.74 6.03
N ALA A 51 -4.44 -6.21 7.23
CA ALA A 51 -5.73 -6.85 7.48
C ALA A 51 -6.90 -5.89 7.23
N ALA A 52 -6.79 -4.63 7.68
CA ALA A 52 -7.77 -3.60 7.39
C ALA A 52 -7.79 -3.19 5.90
N LEU A 53 -6.70 -3.38 5.17
CA LEU A 53 -6.62 -3.08 3.74
C LEU A 53 -7.34 -4.13 2.86
N LEU A 54 -7.44 -5.38 3.29
CA LEU A 54 -8.13 -6.45 2.55
C LEU A 54 -9.57 -6.09 2.13
N PRO A 55 -10.48 -5.66 3.03
CA PRO A 55 -11.82 -5.25 2.63
C PRO A 55 -11.82 -4.00 1.73
N VAL A 56 -10.78 -3.17 1.77
CA VAL A 56 -10.61 -2.04 0.85
C VAL A 56 -10.22 -2.52 -0.54
N ALA A 57 -9.28 -3.46 -0.65
CA ALA A 57 -8.85 -4.03 -1.91
C ALA A 57 -10.01 -4.72 -2.65
N VAL A 58 -10.75 -5.57 -1.94
CA VAL A 58 -11.94 -6.25 -2.48
C VAL A 58 -13.05 -5.25 -2.81
N GLY A 59 -13.28 -4.26 -1.94
CA GLY A 59 -14.29 -3.22 -2.15
C GLY A 59 -14.04 -2.37 -3.39
N LEU A 60 -12.81 -1.88 -3.57
CA LEU A 60 -12.42 -1.10 -4.75
C LEU A 60 -12.53 -1.93 -6.03
N GLY A 61 -12.10 -3.20 -6.01
CA GLY A 61 -12.23 -4.09 -7.16
C GLY A 61 -13.66 -4.33 -7.62
N ARG A 62 -14.64 -4.27 -6.69
CA ARG A 62 -16.08 -4.38 -7.00
C ARG A 62 -16.71 -3.06 -7.44
N LEU A 63 -16.22 -1.94 -6.93
CA LEU A 63 -16.77 -0.61 -7.23
C LEU A 63 -16.32 -0.06 -8.58
N LEU A 64 -15.13 -0.44 -9.03
CA LEU A 64 -14.58 0.02 -10.29
C LEU A 64 -15.16 -0.74 -11.50
N PRO A 65 -15.15 -0.12 -12.70
CA PRO A 65 -15.62 -0.78 -13.91
C PRO A 65 -14.96 -2.16 -14.11
N PRO A 66 -15.72 -3.19 -14.54
CA PRO A 66 -15.26 -4.59 -14.54
C PRO A 66 -14.29 -4.90 -15.71
N ALA A 67 -13.19 -4.15 -15.80
CA ALA A 67 -12.13 -4.38 -16.76
C ALA A 67 -11.18 -5.50 -16.29
N ARG A 68 -10.60 -6.25 -17.23
CA ARG A 68 -9.60 -7.29 -16.95
C ARG A 68 -8.46 -6.77 -16.08
N ARG A 69 -7.97 -5.56 -16.38
CA ARG A 69 -6.93 -4.87 -15.61
C ARG A 69 -7.30 -4.72 -14.13
N VAL A 70 -8.51 -4.26 -13.83
CA VAL A 70 -9.00 -4.08 -12.45
C VAL A 70 -9.02 -5.41 -11.71
N ARG A 71 -9.53 -6.47 -12.35
CA ARG A 71 -9.59 -7.82 -11.74
C ARG A 71 -8.19 -8.35 -11.40
N VAL A 72 -7.24 -8.25 -12.33
CA VAL A 72 -5.86 -8.71 -12.14
C VAL A 72 -5.20 -7.95 -11.00
N TRP A 73 -5.27 -6.62 -11.02
CA TRP A 73 -4.66 -5.82 -9.97
C TRP A 73 -5.30 -6.05 -8.61
N THR A 74 -6.64 -6.15 -8.52
CA THR A 74 -7.31 -6.50 -7.26
C THR A 74 -6.86 -7.86 -6.72
N ALA A 75 -6.68 -8.87 -7.58
CA ALA A 75 -6.15 -10.16 -7.16
C ALA A 75 -4.72 -10.04 -6.62
N ILE A 76 -3.84 -9.33 -7.33
CA ILE A 76 -2.46 -9.06 -6.89
C ILE A 76 -2.45 -8.35 -5.53
N GLY A 77 -3.19 -7.25 -5.38
CA GLY A 77 -3.23 -6.48 -4.14
C GLY A 77 -3.79 -7.29 -2.97
N THR A 78 -4.83 -8.10 -3.21
CA THR A 78 -5.43 -8.95 -2.18
C THR A 78 -4.44 -10.03 -1.73
N LEU A 79 -3.83 -10.76 -2.68
CA LEU A 79 -2.84 -11.79 -2.37
C LEU A 79 -1.62 -11.22 -1.65
N ALA A 80 -1.15 -10.04 -2.07
CA ALA A 80 -0.04 -9.34 -1.43
C ALA A 80 -0.39 -8.97 0.03
N CYS A 81 -1.60 -8.45 0.28
CA CYS A 81 -2.05 -8.14 1.64
C CYS A 81 -2.15 -9.40 2.51
N VAL A 82 -2.72 -10.50 1.99
CA VAL A 82 -2.78 -11.78 2.71
C VAL A 82 -1.38 -12.28 3.04
N ALA A 83 -0.46 -12.25 2.06
CA ALA A 83 0.91 -12.68 2.26
C ALA A 83 1.61 -11.88 3.36
N VAL A 84 1.50 -10.54 3.33
CA VAL A 84 2.09 -9.68 4.37
C VAL A 84 1.50 -9.99 5.75
N VAL A 85 0.18 -10.14 5.87
CA VAL A 85 -0.48 -10.50 7.15
C VAL A 85 0.05 -11.84 7.67
N VAL A 86 0.09 -12.86 6.83
CA VAL A 86 0.54 -14.21 7.22
C VAL A 86 2.01 -14.18 7.64
N LEU A 87 2.87 -13.56 6.84
CA LEU A 87 4.30 -13.43 7.16
C LEU A 87 4.49 -12.72 8.50
N GLN A 88 3.90 -11.54 8.68
CA GLN A 88 4.04 -10.80 9.94
C GLN A 88 3.49 -11.57 11.14
N VAL A 89 2.40 -12.35 11.00
CA VAL A 89 1.95 -13.25 12.06
C VAL A 89 2.99 -14.33 12.37
N LEU A 90 3.59 -14.96 11.36
CA LEU A 90 4.66 -15.94 11.54
C LEU A 90 5.91 -15.33 12.19
N LEU A 91 6.18 -14.04 11.92
CA LEU A 91 7.28 -13.30 12.54
C LEU A 91 7.02 -13.08 14.04
N VAL A 92 5.88 -12.46 14.38
CA VAL A 92 5.57 -12.12 15.79
C VAL A 92 5.32 -13.34 16.67
N THR A 93 4.97 -14.49 16.06
CA THR A 93 4.83 -15.78 16.77
C THR A 93 6.13 -16.57 16.86
N GLY A 94 7.22 -16.09 16.25
CA GLY A 94 8.53 -16.75 16.27
C GLY A 94 8.64 -18.01 15.40
N VAL A 95 7.65 -18.26 14.53
CA VAL A 95 7.64 -19.44 13.64
C VAL A 95 8.68 -19.30 12.53
N LEU A 96 8.89 -18.09 12.01
CA LEU A 96 9.84 -17.83 10.93
C LEU A 96 10.71 -16.60 11.28
N PRO A 97 12.05 -16.67 11.15
CA PRO A 97 12.93 -15.58 11.57
C PRO A 97 12.87 -14.40 10.59
N PHE A 98 13.20 -13.20 11.10
CA PHE A 98 13.17 -11.95 10.36
C PHE A 98 13.96 -11.99 9.04
N ASP A 99 15.16 -12.57 9.04
CA ASP A 99 16.07 -12.57 7.89
C ASP A 99 15.49 -13.29 6.65
N VAL A 100 14.61 -14.27 6.88
CA VAL A 100 13.91 -14.98 5.79
C VAL A 100 12.71 -14.15 5.31
N GLN A 101 12.08 -13.40 6.21
CA GLN A 101 10.82 -12.71 5.96
C GLN A 101 10.98 -11.33 5.36
N VAL A 102 12.04 -10.60 5.73
CA VAL A 102 12.21 -9.18 5.38
C VAL A 102 12.08 -8.96 3.87
N GLY A 103 12.68 -9.83 3.05
CA GLY A 103 12.58 -9.76 1.59
C GLY A 103 11.16 -10.05 1.07
N LEU A 104 10.48 -11.03 1.65
CA LEU A 104 9.13 -11.43 1.25
C LEU A 104 8.08 -10.38 1.64
N VAL A 105 8.17 -9.83 2.85
CA VAL A 105 7.30 -8.75 3.35
C VAL A 105 7.52 -7.47 2.55
N ALA A 106 8.78 -7.13 2.23
CA ALA A 106 9.11 -6.00 1.36
C ALA A 106 8.50 -6.19 -0.04
N ALA A 107 8.61 -7.38 -0.63
CA ALA A 107 8.02 -7.69 -1.94
C ALA A 107 6.49 -7.59 -1.92
N GLY A 108 5.83 -8.10 -0.88
CA GLY A 108 4.37 -7.98 -0.70
C GLY A 108 3.94 -6.52 -0.54
N SER A 109 4.72 -5.72 0.18
CA SER A 109 4.45 -4.29 0.37
C SER A 109 4.59 -3.51 -0.93
N VAL A 110 5.66 -3.76 -1.70
CA VAL A 110 5.87 -3.21 -3.04
C VAL A 110 4.71 -3.58 -3.98
N ALA A 111 4.31 -4.85 -4.02
CA ALA A 111 3.18 -5.31 -4.82
C ALA A 111 1.87 -4.58 -4.44
N SER A 112 1.68 -4.29 -3.15
CA SER A 112 0.53 -3.56 -2.63
C SER A 112 0.56 -2.07 -3.02
N MET A 113 1.73 -1.44 -3.01
CA MET A 113 1.91 -0.06 -3.49
C MET A 113 1.66 0.05 -5.00
N LEU A 114 2.17 -0.89 -5.80
CA LEU A 114 1.92 -0.96 -7.24
C LEU A 114 0.44 -1.19 -7.54
N TRP A 115 -0.22 -2.07 -6.78
CA TRP A 115 -1.66 -2.26 -6.84
C TRP A 115 -2.42 -0.95 -6.56
N ALA A 116 -2.10 -0.26 -5.47
CA ALA A 116 -2.73 1.01 -5.13
C ALA A 116 -2.54 2.05 -6.24
N GLY A 117 -1.36 2.11 -6.84
CA GLY A 117 -1.10 2.97 -7.98
C GLY A 117 -1.92 2.61 -9.22
N ALA A 118 -1.97 1.32 -9.58
CA ALA A 118 -2.70 0.85 -10.74
C ALA A 118 -4.22 1.02 -10.61
N ILE A 119 -4.78 0.77 -9.43
CA ILE A 119 -6.22 0.88 -9.17
C ILE A 119 -6.67 2.34 -9.08
N SER A 120 -5.75 3.24 -8.70
CA SER A 120 -6.01 4.67 -8.57
C SER A 120 -6.26 5.36 -9.91
N ASP A 121 -5.76 4.81 -11.02
CA ASP A 121 -5.83 5.43 -12.33
C ASP A 121 -7.26 5.58 -12.90
N SER A 122 -8.23 4.86 -12.34
CA SER A 122 -9.64 4.94 -12.74
C SER A 122 -10.18 6.38 -12.69
N PRO A 123 -10.95 6.83 -13.71
CA PRO A 123 -11.62 8.14 -13.69
C PRO A 123 -12.70 8.25 -12.61
N ALA A 124 -13.17 7.13 -12.04
CA ALA A 124 -14.09 7.13 -10.91
C ALA A 124 -13.45 7.63 -9.61
N ASN A 125 -12.12 7.66 -9.54
CA ASN A 125 -11.40 8.14 -8.37
C ASN A 125 -11.21 9.66 -8.41
N PRO A 126 -11.24 10.33 -7.24
CA PRO A 126 -11.04 11.76 -7.17
C PRO A 126 -9.58 12.13 -7.50
N PRO A 127 -9.33 13.36 -8.00
CA PRO A 127 -8.00 13.83 -8.39
C PRO A 127 -6.86 13.59 -7.38
N PRO A 128 -7.02 13.83 -6.06
CA PRO A 128 -5.94 13.57 -5.10
C PRO A 128 -5.54 12.09 -5.02
N VAL A 129 -6.52 11.17 -5.04
CA VAL A 129 -6.27 9.72 -5.05
C VAL A 129 -5.53 9.32 -6.33
N ARG A 130 -5.98 9.82 -7.48
CA ARG A 130 -5.32 9.57 -8.78
C ARG A 130 -3.88 10.08 -8.81
N ARG A 131 -3.63 11.29 -8.28
CA ARG A 131 -2.30 11.89 -8.22
C ARG A 131 -1.37 11.05 -7.35
N LEU A 132 -1.81 10.69 -6.15
CA LEU A 132 -0.99 9.91 -5.23
C LEU A 132 -0.73 8.49 -5.75
N GLY A 133 -1.72 7.84 -6.32
CA GLY A 133 -1.53 6.54 -6.97
C GLY A 133 -0.53 6.59 -8.13
N ARG A 134 -0.53 7.64 -8.95
CA ARG A 134 0.50 7.82 -10.00
C ARG A 134 1.90 8.00 -9.41
N ILE A 135 2.03 8.74 -8.30
CA ILE A 135 3.31 8.88 -7.58
C ILE A 135 3.79 7.52 -7.09
N LEU A 136 2.91 6.70 -6.48
CA LEU A 136 3.28 5.36 -6.03
C LEU A 136 3.69 4.46 -7.21
N LEU A 137 2.91 4.44 -8.29
CA LEU A 137 3.16 3.57 -9.45
C LEU A 137 4.48 3.88 -10.14
N ALA A 138 4.82 5.17 -10.29
CA ALA A 138 6.08 5.59 -10.91
C ALA A 138 7.25 5.59 -9.93
N GLY A 139 7.00 5.98 -8.67
CA GLY A 139 8.02 6.13 -7.65
C GLY A 139 8.60 4.81 -7.18
N VAL A 140 7.79 3.76 -7.05
CA VAL A 140 8.26 2.44 -6.59
C VAL A 140 9.36 1.87 -7.49
N PRO A 141 9.21 1.78 -8.83
CA PRO A 141 10.29 1.38 -9.71
C PRO A 141 11.53 2.28 -9.61
N VAL A 142 11.34 3.59 -9.49
CA VAL A 142 12.46 4.55 -9.33
C VAL A 142 13.23 4.29 -8.04
N ALA A 143 12.54 4.09 -6.92
CA ALA A 143 13.15 3.78 -5.64
C ALA A 143 13.91 2.45 -5.68
N MET A 144 13.34 1.42 -6.32
CA MET A 144 14.00 0.13 -6.50
C MET A 144 15.28 0.25 -7.34
N LEU A 145 15.22 0.97 -8.46
CA LEU A 145 16.40 1.20 -9.32
C LEU A 145 17.45 2.02 -8.60
N ALA A 146 17.07 3.07 -7.87
CA ALA A 146 17.98 3.89 -7.08
C ALA A 146 18.64 3.07 -5.96
N PHE A 147 17.89 2.20 -5.29
CA PHE A 147 18.43 1.31 -4.27
C PHE A 147 19.41 0.31 -4.87
N LEU A 148 19.06 -0.34 -5.99
CA LEU A 148 19.93 -1.29 -6.68
C LEU A 148 21.21 -0.60 -7.18
N ALA A 149 21.09 0.58 -7.79
CA ALA A 149 22.25 1.36 -8.22
C ALA A 149 23.14 1.73 -7.04
N GLY A 150 22.56 2.17 -5.92
CA GLY A 150 23.29 2.45 -4.68
C GLY A 150 24.02 1.23 -4.14
N ALA A 151 23.37 0.07 -4.11
CA ALA A 151 23.99 -1.20 -3.68
C ALA A 151 25.16 -1.60 -4.59
N ILE A 152 25.03 -1.43 -5.91
CA ILE A 152 26.11 -1.68 -6.88
C ILE A 152 27.29 -0.74 -6.62
N VAL A 153 27.03 0.56 -6.39
CA VAL A 153 28.07 1.54 -6.09
C VAL A 153 28.78 1.22 -4.77
N THR A 154 28.04 0.83 -3.73
CA THR A 154 28.63 0.37 -2.47
C THR A 154 29.55 -0.82 -2.70
N ALA A 155 29.10 -1.84 -3.44
CA ALA A 155 29.90 -3.03 -3.71
C ALA A 155 31.12 -2.77 -4.61
N ALA A 156 30.99 -1.91 -5.62
CA ALA A 156 32.04 -1.68 -6.61
C ALA A 156 33.06 -0.60 -6.20
N ALA A 157 32.63 0.42 -5.45
CA ALA A 157 33.42 1.60 -5.14
C ALA A 157 33.65 1.81 -3.63
N GLY A 158 33.12 0.95 -2.76
CA GLY A 158 33.28 1.06 -1.30
C GLY A 158 32.61 2.30 -0.70
N VAL A 159 31.57 2.82 -1.38
CA VAL A 159 30.80 3.98 -0.89
C VAL A 159 29.63 3.47 -0.05
N ASP A 160 29.86 3.30 1.26
CA ASP A 160 28.93 2.64 2.19
C ASP A 160 27.57 3.34 2.36
N TRP A 161 27.42 4.59 1.91
CA TRP A 161 26.18 5.35 2.00
C TRP A 161 25.41 5.47 0.69
N ALA A 162 25.92 4.92 -0.43
CA ALA A 162 25.30 5.09 -1.74
C ALA A 162 23.86 4.54 -1.84
N TRP A 163 23.54 3.51 -1.05
CA TRP A 163 22.19 2.94 -0.95
C TRP A 163 21.16 3.89 -0.30
N VAL A 164 21.60 4.90 0.46
CA VAL A 164 20.73 5.86 1.17
C VAL A 164 19.85 6.65 0.19
N ALA A 165 20.35 6.94 -1.03
CA ALA A 165 19.56 7.64 -2.05
C ALA A 165 18.27 6.87 -2.41
N GLY A 166 18.38 5.55 -2.59
CA GLY A 166 17.21 4.69 -2.80
C GLY A 166 16.36 4.53 -1.54
N GLY A 167 17.01 4.40 -0.38
CA GLY A 167 16.35 4.32 0.93
C GLY A 167 15.47 5.53 1.21
N ALA A 168 15.95 6.75 0.98
CA ALA A 168 15.20 7.99 1.22
C ALA A 168 13.93 8.08 0.36
N VAL A 169 14.02 7.78 -0.94
CA VAL A 169 12.86 7.76 -1.83
C VAL A 169 11.89 6.65 -1.39
N GLY A 170 12.41 5.47 -1.04
CA GLY A 170 11.63 4.37 -0.49
C GLY A 170 10.85 4.78 0.76
N THR A 171 11.49 5.44 1.72
CA THR A 171 10.86 5.93 2.95
C THR A 171 9.72 6.89 2.65
N VAL A 172 9.88 7.82 1.72
CA VAL A 172 8.79 8.72 1.32
C VAL A 172 7.61 7.92 0.78
N LEU A 173 7.85 6.96 -0.11
CA LEU A 173 6.79 6.13 -0.69
C LEU A 173 6.09 5.26 0.35
N TRP A 174 6.83 4.79 1.36
CA TRP A 174 6.28 4.08 2.51
C TRP A 174 5.22 4.90 3.23
N PHE A 175 5.47 6.19 3.53
CA PHE A 175 4.46 7.09 4.13
C PHE A 175 3.33 7.47 3.18
N LEU A 176 3.59 7.56 1.88
CA LEU A 176 2.57 7.90 0.88
C LEU A 176 1.52 6.79 0.71
N PHE A 177 1.89 5.54 0.96
CA PHE A 177 0.97 4.40 0.84
C PHE A 177 -0.18 4.38 1.88
N PRO A 178 0.07 4.50 3.19
CA PRO A 178 -1.00 4.61 4.18
C PRO A 178 -1.74 5.95 4.04
N LEU A 179 -1.06 7.05 3.65
CA LEU A 179 -1.73 8.30 3.30
C LEU A 179 -2.73 8.13 2.15
N TRP A 180 -2.39 7.30 1.15
CA TRP A 180 -3.32 6.94 0.09
C TRP A 180 -4.57 6.23 0.62
N ALA A 181 -4.41 5.30 1.56
CA ALA A 181 -5.55 4.63 2.19
C ALA A 181 -6.43 5.63 2.98
N VAL A 182 -5.83 6.59 3.69
CA VAL A 182 -6.56 7.69 4.35
C VAL A 182 -7.38 8.48 3.32
N LEU A 183 -6.78 8.88 2.20
CA LEU A 183 -7.48 9.62 1.14
C LEU A 183 -8.65 8.84 0.55
N ILE A 184 -8.50 7.53 0.32
CA ILE A 184 -9.62 6.66 -0.09
C ILE A 184 -10.75 6.71 0.93
N GLY A 185 -10.42 6.59 2.22
CA GLY A 185 -11.38 6.66 3.32
C GLY A 185 -12.15 7.98 3.36
N LEU A 186 -11.44 9.09 3.21
CA LEU A 186 -12.02 10.45 3.25
C LEU A 186 -12.88 10.77 2.02
N THR A 187 -12.54 10.21 0.86
CA THR A 187 -13.19 10.57 -0.42
C THR A 187 -14.21 9.56 -0.94
N GLN A 188 -14.40 8.46 -0.22
CA GLN A 188 -15.31 7.36 -0.59
C GLN A 188 -16.75 7.79 -0.98
N PRO A 189 -17.40 8.75 -0.30
CA PRO A 189 -18.74 9.22 -0.67
C PRO A 189 -18.80 9.78 -2.11
N VAL A 190 -17.75 10.48 -2.54
CA VAL A 190 -17.65 11.08 -3.89
C VAL A 190 -17.55 10.00 -4.96
N VAL A 191 -16.76 8.95 -4.70
CA VAL A 191 -16.62 7.80 -5.61
C VAL A 191 -17.96 7.09 -5.80
N GLN A 192 -18.71 6.88 -4.72
CA GLN A 192 -20.03 6.23 -4.82
C GLN A 192 -21.02 7.06 -5.66
N GLN A 193 -21.01 8.38 -5.50
CA GLN A 193 -21.86 9.28 -6.30
C GLN A 193 -21.48 9.26 -7.78
N ALA A 194 -20.19 9.34 -8.11
CA ALA A 194 -19.71 9.29 -9.49
C ALA A 194 -20.05 7.96 -10.18
N VAL A 195 -19.92 6.84 -9.45
CA VAL A 195 -20.31 5.53 -9.99
C VAL A 195 -21.82 5.47 -10.25
N ARG A 196 -22.65 6.01 -9.34
CA ARG A 196 -24.11 6.04 -9.54
C ARG A 196 -24.52 6.91 -10.73
N SER A 197 -23.88 8.07 -10.95
CA SER A 197 -24.20 8.93 -12.10
C SER A 197 -23.79 8.32 -13.44
N MET A 198 -22.69 7.56 -13.48
CA MET A 198 -22.28 6.80 -14.68
C MET A 198 -23.26 5.66 -15.03
N HIS A 199 -24.03 5.17 -14.05
CA HIS A 199 -25.07 4.14 -14.24
C HIS A 199 -26.48 4.76 -14.27
N GLY A 200 -26.61 6.02 -14.72
CA GLY A 200 -27.82 6.83 -14.69
C GLY A 200 -29.12 6.15 -15.19
N PRO A 201 -30.29 6.71 -14.85
CA PRO A 201 -31.62 6.07 -14.80
C PRO A 201 -32.27 5.70 -16.14
N ASP A 202 -31.49 5.51 -17.21
CA ASP A 202 -31.98 5.30 -18.59
C ASP A 202 -32.77 3.98 -18.80
N ARG A 203 -32.97 3.16 -17.76
CA ARG A 203 -33.77 1.93 -17.84
C ARG A 203 -35.15 2.00 -17.19
N ALA A 204 -35.51 3.07 -16.49
CA ALA A 204 -36.80 3.13 -15.78
C ALA A 204 -37.93 3.87 -16.53
N GLY A 205 -37.63 4.62 -17.60
CA GLY A 205 -38.62 5.51 -18.25
C GLY A 205 -39.20 5.07 -19.61
N GLY A 206 -38.74 3.95 -20.19
CA GLY A 206 -39.06 3.59 -21.59
C GLY A 206 -40.32 2.74 -21.81
N ALA A 207 -40.92 2.17 -20.77
CA ALA A 207 -42.04 1.23 -20.91
C ALA A 207 -43.39 1.86 -20.55
N GLY A 208 -43.80 2.93 -21.26
CA GLY A 208 -45.06 3.62 -20.95
C GLY A 208 -45.67 4.48 -22.06
N ARG A 209 -45.25 4.33 -23.31
CA ARG A 209 -45.95 4.94 -24.47
C ARG A 209 -46.23 3.89 -25.56
N ALA A 210 -47.33 3.17 -25.37
CA ALA A 210 -48.21 2.71 -26.42
C ALA A 210 -49.62 2.98 -25.86
N VAL A 211 -50.34 4.04 -26.26
CA VAL A 211 -51.03 4.20 -27.54
C VAL A 211 -51.73 2.90 -27.96
N ARG A 212 -52.84 2.59 -27.30
CA ARG A 212 -54.20 2.57 -27.89
C ARG A 212 -55.23 2.21 -26.83
#